data_AF-A0A958S5S7-F1
#
_entry.id   AF-A0A958S5S7-F1
#
_cell.length_a   1.000
_cell.length_b   1.000
_cell.length_c   1.000
_cell.angle_alpha   90.00
_cell.angle_beta   90.00
_cell.angle_gamma   90.00
#
_symmetry.space_group_name_H-M   'P 1'
#
loop_
_entity.id
_entity.type
_entity.pdbx_description
1 polymer ?
#
loop_
_entity_poly.entity_id
_entity_poly.type
_entity_poly.pdbx_seq_one_letter_code
_entity_poly.pdbx_strand_id
1 'polypeptide(L)'
;MFQKVLAWALLFSFALSALAQSTLSPLPESPNFKVSNPSKKVLACSEIMGALKEYNELARGNEAAIADFLLEITTVMYDWHNQLSPLEGKQILIPNGTFQPIYDGTQQIEEIVGIVYENSDQLKARMELIIESLESCL
;
A
#
# COMPACT_ATOMS: atom_id res chain seq x y z
N MET A 1 -36.64 -22.74 -44.40
CA MET A 1 -35.16 -22.82 -44.38
C MET A 1 -34.48 -21.63 -43.66
N PHE A 2 -35.22 -20.61 -43.20
CA PHE A 2 -34.66 -19.40 -42.56
C PHE A 2 -34.49 -19.47 -41.03
N GLN A 3 -35.03 -20.49 -40.36
CA GLN A 3 -35.13 -20.53 -38.90
C GLN A 3 -33.87 -21.06 -38.19
N LYS A 4 -32.92 -21.66 -38.92
CA LYS A 4 -31.70 -22.25 -38.35
C LYS A 4 -30.52 -21.26 -38.22
N VAL A 5 -30.57 -20.12 -38.91
CA VAL A 5 -29.47 -19.13 -38.91
C VAL A 5 -29.51 -18.22 -37.68
N LEU A 6 -30.71 -17.93 -37.15
CA LEU A 6 -30.89 -17.08 -35.96
C LEU A 6 -30.36 -17.69 -34.66
N ALA A 7 -30.38 -19.02 -34.52
CA ALA A 7 -29.92 -19.70 -33.31
C ALA A 7 -28.39 -19.60 -33.12
N TRP A 8 -27.63 -19.50 -34.22
CA TRP A 8 -26.17 -19.40 -34.17
C TRP A 8 -25.67 -17.99 -33.82
N ALA A 9 -26.41 -16.94 -34.21
CA ALA A 9 -26.06 -15.55 -33.87
C ALA A 9 -26.25 -15.23 -32.37
N LEU A 10 -27.22 -15.88 -31.72
CA LEU A 10 -27.47 -15.72 -30.28
C LEU A 10 -26.43 -16.43 -29.41
N LEU A 11 -25.92 -17.59 -29.84
CA LEU A 11 -24.86 -18.30 -29.12
C LEU A 11 -23.49 -17.64 -29.25
N PHE A 12 -23.21 -16.95 -30.36
CA PHE A 12 -21.96 -16.20 -30.52
C PHE A 12 -21.91 -14.91 -29.70
N SER A 13 -23.07 -14.36 -29.32
CA SER A 13 -23.14 -13.11 -28.54
C SER A 13 -22.94 -13.31 -27.03
N PHE A 14 -23.08 -14.54 -26.51
CA PHE A 14 -22.88 -14.84 -25.08
C PHE A 14 -21.43 -15.15 -24.69
N ALA A 15 -20.54 -15.44 -25.65
CA ALA A 15 -19.14 -15.76 -25.37
C ALA A 15 -18.22 -14.53 -25.28
N LEU A 16 -18.67 -13.35 -25.71
CA LEU A 16 -17.87 -12.12 -25.69
C LEU A 16 -18.01 -11.28 -24.41
N SER A 17 -18.93 -11.64 -23.51
CA SER A 17 -19.22 -10.84 -22.30
C SER A 17 -18.39 -11.24 -21.07
N ALA A 18 -17.54 -12.27 -21.14
CA ALA A 18 -16.71 -12.70 -20.00
C ALA A 18 -15.34 -11.98 -19.91
N LEU A 19 -14.97 -11.20 -20.93
CA LEU A 19 -13.78 -10.33 -20.91
C LEU A 19 -14.09 -8.88 -20.54
N ALA A 20 -15.37 -8.56 -20.31
CA ALA A 20 -15.76 -7.28 -19.78
C ALA A 20 -15.51 -7.28 -18.26
N GLN A 21 -14.48 -6.53 -17.83
CA GLN A 21 -14.22 -6.10 -16.45
C GLN A 21 -13.41 -7.02 -15.52
N SER A 22 -12.31 -7.63 -15.98
CA SER A 22 -11.18 -7.88 -15.06
C SER A 22 -10.26 -6.66 -15.07
N THR A 23 -10.73 -5.53 -14.54
CA THR A 23 -9.81 -4.45 -14.18
C THR A 23 -8.97 -4.96 -13.02
N LEU A 24 -7.65 -4.77 -13.11
CA LEU A 24 -6.73 -5.13 -12.03
C LEU A 24 -7.16 -4.46 -10.72
N SER A 25 -6.91 -5.12 -9.59
CA SER A 25 -7.17 -4.53 -8.27
C SER A 25 -6.28 -3.30 -8.06
N PRO A 26 -6.75 -2.22 -7.43
CA PRO A 26 -5.86 -1.13 -7.02
C PRO A 26 -4.91 -1.59 -5.91
N LEU A 27 -3.81 -0.85 -5.70
CA LEU A 27 -3.00 -1.01 -4.49
C LEU A 27 -3.81 -0.63 -3.24
N PRO A 28 -3.47 -1.19 -2.08
CA PRO A 28 -4.04 -0.76 -0.80
C PRO A 28 -3.74 0.71 -0.50
N GLU A 29 -4.58 1.34 0.32
CA GLU A 29 -4.34 2.71 0.80
C GLU A 29 -3.09 2.77 1.68
N SER A 30 -2.41 3.91 1.67
CA SER A 30 -1.21 4.13 2.48
C SER A 30 -1.49 3.85 3.97
N PRO A 31 -0.54 3.23 4.70
CA PRO A 31 -0.74 2.93 6.11
C PRO A 31 -0.87 4.23 6.93
N ASN A 32 -1.81 4.25 7.86
CA ASN A 32 -2.00 5.39 8.75
C ASN A 32 -1.01 5.31 9.92
N PHE A 33 0.09 6.05 9.82
CA PHE A 33 1.08 6.12 10.88
C PHE A 33 0.61 6.94 12.06
N LYS A 34 0.87 6.45 13.28
CA LYS A 34 0.69 7.26 14.48
C LYS A 34 1.82 8.29 14.55
N VAL A 35 1.48 9.53 14.22
CA VAL A 35 2.41 10.67 14.30
C VAL A 35 2.43 11.18 15.75
N SER A 36 3.61 11.14 16.38
CA SER A 36 3.88 12.00 17.52
C SER A 36 4.78 13.13 17.04
N ASN A 37 4.31 14.37 17.09
CA ASN A 37 5.18 15.52 16.90
C ASN A 37 5.90 15.76 18.24
N PRO A 38 7.20 15.41 18.38
CA PRO A 38 7.89 15.66 19.63
C PRO A 38 7.86 17.16 19.93
N SER A 39 7.35 17.52 21.10
CA SER A 39 7.50 18.87 21.62
C SER A 39 8.99 19.21 21.69
N LYS A 40 9.40 20.41 21.28
CA LYS A 40 10.79 20.88 21.35
C LYS A 40 11.32 21.08 22.78
N LYS A 41 10.54 20.71 23.80
CA LYS A 41 10.87 20.92 25.20
C LYS A 41 11.46 19.65 25.79
N VAL A 42 12.66 19.78 26.37
CA VAL A 42 13.33 18.73 27.17
C VAL A 42 12.35 18.19 28.23
N LEU A 43 12.30 16.87 28.35
CA LEU A 43 11.41 16.15 29.26
C LEU A 43 11.97 16.22 30.68
N ALA A 44 11.09 16.27 31.69
CA ALA A 44 11.53 16.13 33.08
C ALA A 44 12.05 14.70 33.33
N CYS A 45 13.00 14.53 34.27
CA CYS A 45 13.58 13.21 34.57
C CYS A 45 12.53 12.14 34.93
N SER A 46 11.44 12.56 35.60
CA SER A 46 10.31 11.68 35.93
C SER A 46 9.49 11.22 34.71
N GLU A 47 9.59 11.91 33.58
CA GLU A 47 8.82 11.67 32.35
C GLU A 47 9.55 10.77 31.35
N ILE A 48 10.89 10.65 31.47
CA ILE A 48 11.75 9.90 30.52
C ILE A 48 11.28 8.46 30.32
N MET A 49 11.00 7.75 31.42
CA MET A 49 10.55 6.35 31.33
C MET A 49 9.20 6.23 30.61
N GLY A 50 8.31 7.21 30.79
CA GLY A 50 7.05 7.27 30.06
C GLY A 50 7.28 7.49 28.56
N ALA A 51 8.14 8.43 28.22
CA ALA A 51 8.48 8.74 26.83
C ALA A 51 9.19 7.57 26.11
N LEU A 52 10.05 6.81 26.79
CA LEU A 52 10.67 5.59 26.24
C LEU A 52 9.63 4.51 25.92
N LYS A 53 8.63 4.32 26.80
CA LYS A 53 7.54 3.36 26.56
C LYS A 53 6.68 3.78 25.36
N GLU A 54 6.30 5.06 25.32
CA GLU A 54 5.55 5.63 24.21
C GLU A 54 6.31 5.50 22.88
N TYR A 55 7.61 5.83 22.88
CA TYR A 55 8.47 5.64 21.71
C TYR A 55 8.45 4.18 21.23
N ASN A 56 8.61 3.23 22.14
CA ASN A 56 8.63 1.81 21.80
C ASN A 56 7.26 1.33 21.24
N GLU A 57 6.15 1.80 21.81
CA GLU A 57 4.81 1.50 21.29
C GLU A 57 4.58 2.10 19.90
N LEU A 58 5.01 3.33 19.67
CA LEU A 58 4.95 3.99 18.36
C LEU A 58 5.81 3.27 17.32
N ALA A 59 7.08 2.98 17.66
CA ALA A 59 8.01 2.31 16.76
C ALA A 59 7.48 0.94 16.33
N ARG A 60 7.01 0.12 17.28
CA ARG A 60 6.43 -1.20 16.99
C ARG A 60 5.13 -1.10 16.20
N GLY A 61 4.28 -0.12 16.51
CA GLY A 61 3.04 0.11 15.77
C GLY A 61 3.32 0.49 14.30
N ASN A 62 4.29 1.35 14.06
CA ASN A 62 4.67 1.79 12.72
C ASN A 62 5.37 0.67 11.94
N GLU A 63 6.23 -0.13 12.58
CA GLU A 63 6.86 -1.30 11.96
C GLU A 63 5.81 -2.34 11.51
N ALA A 64 4.85 -2.65 12.40
CA ALA A 64 3.75 -3.55 12.06
C ALA A 64 2.91 -3.01 10.89
N ALA A 65 2.56 -1.72 10.91
CA ALA A 65 1.80 -1.10 9.82
C ALA A 65 2.54 -1.14 8.47
N ILE A 66 3.86 -0.96 8.45
CA ILE A 66 4.68 -1.11 7.23
C ILE A 66 4.66 -2.56 6.76
N ALA A 67 4.86 -3.51 7.68
CA ALA A 67 4.89 -4.93 7.33
C ALA A 67 3.55 -5.41 6.75
N ASP A 68 2.44 -5.04 7.38
CA ASP A 68 1.08 -5.35 6.92
C ASP A 68 0.82 -4.74 5.55
N PHE A 69 1.20 -3.47 5.37
CA PHE A 69 1.04 -2.77 4.10
C PHE A 69 1.85 -3.40 2.96
N LEU A 70 3.11 -3.78 3.21
CA LEU A 70 3.94 -4.48 2.23
C LEU A 70 3.34 -5.85 1.87
N LEU A 71 2.78 -6.57 2.85
CA LEU A 71 2.08 -7.83 2.61
C LEU A 71 0.87 -7.63 1.69
N GLU A 72 0.06 -6.60 1.93
CA GLU A 72 -1.08 -6.28 1.07
C GLU A 72 -0.66 -5.91 -0.36
N ILE A 73 0.38 -5.08 -0.54
CA ILE A 73 0.96 -4.79 -1.87
C ILE A 73 1.37 -6.08 -2.57
N THR A 74 2.14 -6.94 -1.90
CA THR A 74 2.66 -8.16 -2.53
C THR A 74 1.54 -9.09 -2.97
N THR A 75 0.43 -9.12 -2.22
CA THR A 75 -0.78 -9.88 -2.56
C THR A 75 -1.42 -9.32 -3.84
N VAL A 76 -1.60 -8.00 -3.91
CA VAL A 76 -2.16 -7.35 -5.10
C VAL A 76 -1.26 -7.54 -6.33
N MET A 77 0.06 -7.39 -6.17
CA MET A 77 1.02 -7.62 -7.26
C MET A 77 1.02 -9.07 -7.74
N TYR A 78 0.88 -10.03 -6.82
CA TYR A 78 0.74 -11.44 -7.17
C TYR A 78 -0.55 -11.70 -7.96
N ASP A 79 -1.66 -11.08 -7.56
CA ASP A 79 -2.92 -11.16 -8.30
C ASP A 79 -2.81 -10.55 -9.69
N TRP A 80 -2.12 -9.42 -9.83
CA TRP A 80 -1.82 -8.83 -11.14
C TRP A 80 -1.02 -9.79 -12.01
N HIS A 81 0.04 -10.39 -11.46
CA HIS A 81 0.85 -11.37 -12.18
C HIS A 81 0.01 -12.57 -12.66
N ASN A 82 -0.85 -13.12 -11.80
CA ASN A 82 -1.71 -14.25 -12.17
C ASN A 82 -2.74 -13.89 -13.24
N GLN A 83 -3.26 -12.66 -13.24
CA GLN A 83 -4.21 -12.19 -14.25
C GLN A 83 -3.53 -11.88 -15.60
N LEU A 84 -2.30 -11.37 -15.58
CA LEU A 84 -1.59 -10.92 -16.77
C LEU A 84 -0.73 -12.01 -17.42
N SER A 85 -0.17 -12.94 -16.65
CA SER A 85 0.71 -14.00 -17.17
C SER A 85 0.07 -14.86 -18.27
N PRO A 86 -1.24 -15.18 -18.28
CA PRO A 86 -1.86 -15.94 -19.37
C PRO A 86 -1.92 -15.19 -20.69
N LEU A 87 -1.68 -13.87 -20.68
CA LEU A 87 -1.70 -12.99 -21.85
C LEU A 87 -0.33 -12.91 -22.53
N GLU A 88 0.74 -13.32 -21.84
CA GLU A 88 2.10 -13.27 -22.37
C GLU A 88 2.27 -14.06 -23.66
N GLY A 89 2.91 -13.44 -24.66
CA GLY A 89 3.15 -14.06 -25.97
C GLY A 89 1.92 -14.20 -26.87
N LYS A 90 0.73 -13.74 -26.45
CA LYS A 90 -0.50 -13.79 -27.24
C LYS A 90 -0.82 -12.44 -27.87
N GLN A 91 -1.27 -12.46 -29.13
CA GLN A 91 -1.88 -11.29 -29.75
C GLN A 91 -3.36 -11.23 -29.36
N ILE A 92 -3.68 -10.40 -28.38
CA ILE A 92 -5.04 -10.17 -27.89
C ILE A 92 -5.34 -8.68 -27.86
N LEU A 93 -6.61 -8.32 -28.01
CA LEU A 93 -7.07 -6.95 -27.78
C LEU A 93 -7.24 -6.77 -26.27
N ILE A 94 -6.43 -5.89 -25.69
CA ILE A 94 -6.52 -5.54 -24.27
C ILE A 94 -7.44 -4.31 -24.13
N PRO A 95 -8.46 -4.36 -23.25
CA PRO A 95 -9.29 -3.19 -22.99
C PRO A 95 -8.47 -1.98 -22.53
N ASN A 96 -8.88 -0.79 -22.97
CA ASN A 96 -8.28 0.44 -22.45
C ASN A 96 -8.47 0.52 -20.93
N GLY A 97 -7.43 0.91 -20.21
CA GLY A 97 -7.47 1.04 -18.75
C GLY A 97 -7.14 -0.24 -17.96
N THR A 98 -6.91 -1.40 -18.61
CA THR A 98 -6.48 -2.63 -17.91
C THR A 98 -5.24 -2.40 -17.04
N PHE A 99 -4.29 -1.59 -17.51
CA PHE A 99 -3.05 -1.27 -16.79
C PHE A 99 -3.14 0.00 -15.93
N GLN A 100 -4.29 0.68 -15.89
CA GLN A 100 -4.46 1.90 -15.10
C GLN A 100 -4.13 1.68 -13.61
N PRO A 101 -4.59 0.60 -12.96
CA PRO A 101 -4.26 0.35 -11.55
C PRO A 101 -2.76 0.15 -11.29
N ILE A 102 -2.03 -0.40 -12.26
CA ILE A 102 -0.56 -0.51 -12.17
C ILE A 102 0.06 0.89 -12.25
N TYR A 103 -0.37 1.70 -13.22
CA TYR A 103 0.11 3.07 -13.37
C TYR A 103 -0.15 3.90 -12.10
N ASP A 104 -1.39 3.89 -11.60
CA ASP A 104 -1.77 4.60 -10.38
C ASP A 104 -0.98 4.07 -9.17
N GLY A 105 -0.80 2.75 -9.09
CA GLY A 105 -0.01 2.11 -8.04
C GLY A 105 1.45 2.56 -8.02
N THR A 106 2.08 2.77 -9.19
CA THR A 106 3.46 3.28 -9.22
C THR A 106 3.59 4.70 -8.65
N GLN A 107 2.58 5.55 -8.85
CA GLN A 107 2.56 6.90 -8.26
C GLN A 107 2.37 6.82 -6.75
N GLN A 108 1.45 5.98 -6.28
CA GLN A 108 1.19 5.78 -4.85
C GLN A 108 2.43 5.27 -4.10
N ILE A 109 3.20 4.35 -4.68
CA ILE A 109 4.42 3.82 -4.06
C ILE A 109 5.42 4.94 -3.73
N GLU A 110 5.56 5.94 -4.61
CA GLU A 110 6.44 7.08 -4.35
C GLU A 110 5.98 7.90 -3.14
N GLU A 111 4.67 8.17 -3.03
CA GLU A 111 4.08 8.85 -1.88
C GLU A 111 4.32 8.06 -0.58
N ILE A 112 4.11 6.75 -0.61
CA ILE A 112 4.30 5.88 0.55
C ILE A 112 5.75 5.85 1.02
N VAL A 113 6.71 5.80 0.09
CA VAL A 113 8.14 5.88 0.43
C VAL A 113 8.41 7.19 1.17
N GLY A 114 7.81 8.30 0.73
CA GLY A 114 7.87 9.58 1.44
C GLY A 114 7.35 9.48 2.88
N ILE A 115 6.16 8.91 3.06
CA ILE A 115 5.54 8.75 4.39
C ILE A 115 6.42 7.88 5.31
N VAL A 116 7.04 6.80 4.80
CA VAL A 116 7.94 5.93 5.58
C VAL A 116 9.20 6.68 6.04
N TYR A 117 9.76 7.53 5.19
CA TYR A 117 10.89 8.38 5.56
C TYR A 117 10.49 9.42 6.62
N GLU A 118 9.36 10.11 6.44
CA GLU A 118 8.84 11.06 7.43
C GLU A 118 8.61 10.40 8.79
N ASN A 119 8.07 9.18 8.79
CA ASN A 119 7.88 8.40 10.02
C ASN A 119 9.20 8.08 10.73
N SER A 120 10.20 7.67 9.96
CA SER A 120 11.54 7.36 10.47
C SER A 120 12.20 8.60 11.08
N ASP A 121 12.08 9.75 10.43
CA ASP A 121 12.60 11.02 10.92
C ASP A 121 11.90 11.48 12.21
N GLN A 122 10.59 11.27 12.33
CA GLN A 122 9.84 11.59 13.55
C GLN A 122 10.25 10.70 14.74
N LEU A 123 10.40 9.39 14.50
CA LEU A 123 10.89 8.45 15.53
C LEU A 123 12.30 8.85 15.97
N LYS A 124 13.18 9.16 15.02
CA LYS A 124 14.53 9.64 15.31
C LYS A 124 14.51 10.90 16.17
N ALA A 125 13.75 11.93 15.79
CA ALA A 125 13.65 13.17 16.55
C ALA A 125 13.10 12.95 17.98
N ARG A 126 12.15 12.01 18.14
CA ARG A 126 11.62 11.64 19.46
C ARG A 126 12.70 10.97 20.32
N MET A 127 13.49 10.07 19.75
CA MET A 127 14.59 9.41 20.46
C MET A 127 15.69 10.41 20.83
N GLU A 128 16.07 11.32 19.93
CA GLU A 128 17.04 12.38 20.20
C GLU A 128 16.60 13.25 21.39
N LEU A 129 15.33 13.68 21.43
CA LEU A 129 14.78 14.41 22.57
C LEU A 129 14.88 13.62 23.89
N ILE A 130 14.61 12.30 23.86
CA ILE A 130 14.71 11.44 25.04
C ILE A 130 16.16 11.34 25.51
N ILE A 131 17.12 11.18 24.59
CA ILE A 131 18.55 11.11 24.89
C ILE A 131 19.02 12.43 25.51
N GLU A 132 18.71 13.57 24.89
CA GLU A 132 19.05 14.90 25.42
C GLU A 132 18.46 15.11 26.83
N SER A 133 17.22 14.66 27.05
CA SER A 133 16.57 14.73 28.36
C SER A 133 17.27 13.85 29.39
N LEU A 134 17.71 12.65 29.00
CA LEU A 134 18.44 11.73 29.88
C LEU A 134 19.81 12.29 30.27
N GLU A 135 20.54 12.88 29.33
CA GLU A 135 21.83 13.53 29.60
C GLU A 135 21.69 14.68 30.60
N SER A 136 20.57 15.42 30.57
CA SER A 136 20.31 16.50 31.54
C SER A 136 20.01 16.03 32.97
N CYS A 137 19.75 14.73 33.15
CA CYS A 137 19.41 14.11 34.44
C CYS A 137 20.60 13.41 35.12
N LEU A 138 21.73 13.28 34.42
CA LEU A 138 22.97 12.67 34.89
C LEU A 138 23.92 13.73 35.45
#